data_AF-A0A931XBP2-F1
#
_entry.id   AF-A0A931XBP2-F1
#
_cell.length_a   1.000
_cell.length_b   1.000
_cell.length_c   1.000
_cell.angle_alpha   90.00
_cell.angle_beta   90.00
_cell.angle_gamma   90.00
#
_symmetry.space_group_name_H-M   'P 1'
#
loop_
_entity.id
_entity.type
_entity.pdbx_description
1 polymer ?
#
loop_
_entity_poly.entity_id
_entity_poly.type
_entity_poly.pdbx_seq_one_letter_code
_entity_poly.pdbx_strand_id
1 'polypeptide(L)'
;MTQKEIANEIMNEFARTNSKPNQVIQQRWFTQVLARKLNPKEQELVNPAIQDLINLGLATSEDRHGWCLVLTEQGFDEIYPIDETETVNKIAQKILNRFAETNSRVNHAVDFKWINFNLLKDLNPKEAALVDTAIQKLVTDGLITTEDRYGWCMVLTQKGFDTIY
;
A
#
# COMPACT_ATOMS: atom_id res chain seq x y z
N MET A 1 -25.86 -1.35 -9.37
CA MET A 1 -24.58 -0.69 -9.69
C MET A 1 -24.71 0.09 -10.98
N THR A 2 -24.40 1.39 -10.92
CA THR A 2 -24.22 2.26 -12.09
C THR A 2 -22.88 1.98 -12.77
N GLN A 3 -22.69 2.50 -13.98
CA GLN A 3 -21.42 2.42 -14.72
C GLN A 3 -20.24 2.96 -13.88
N LYS A 4 -20.44 4.09 -13.21
CA LYS A 4 -19.43 4.68 -12.31
C LYS A 4 -19.11 3.77 -11.11
N GLU A 5 -20.13 3.14 -10.52
CA GLU A 5 -19.91 2.20 -9.41
C GLU A 5 -19.16 0.95 -9.87
N ILE A 6 -19.38 0.48 -11.09
CA ILE A 6 -18.61 -0.63 -11.68
C ILE A 6 -17.15 -0.22 -11.93
N ALA A 7 -16.92 0.97 -12.48
CA ALA A 7 -15.57 1.50 -12.68
C ALA A 7 -14.80 1.59 -11.34
N ASN A 8 -15.48 2.11 -10.29
CA ASN A 8 -14.92 2.16 -8.94
C ASN A 8 -14.61 0.76 -8.39
N GLU A 9 -15.49 -0.22 -8.61
CA GLU A 9 -15.26 -1.60 -8.16
C GLU A 9 -14.04 -2.25 -8.83
N ILE A 10 -13.79 -1.93 -10.10
CA ILE A 10 -12.58 -2.38 -10.82
C ILE A 10 -11.33 -1.73 -10.22
N MET A 11 -11.35 -0.42 -9.97
CA MET A 11 -10.22 0.28 -9.34
C MET A 11 -9.98 -0.23 -7.89
N ASN A 12 -11.05 -0.50 -7.15
CA ASN A 12 -10.98 -1.10 -5.82
C ASN A 12 -10.37 -2.50 -5.84
N GLU A 13 -10.52 -3.28 -6.90
CA GLU A 13 -9.86 -4.58 -7.02
C GLU A 13 -8.33 -4.44 -7.16
N PHE A 14 -7.86 -3.46 -7.94
CA PHE A 14 -6.44 -3.13 -7.97
C PHE A 14 -5.94 -2.72 -6.58
N ALA A 15 -6.70 -1.88 -5.87
CA ALA A 15 -6.36 -1.48 -4.50
C ALA A 15 -6.32 -2.68 -3.53
N ARG A 16 -7.33 -3.54 -3.57
CA ARG A 16 -7.48 -4.73 -2.72
C ARG A 16 -6.34 -5.73 -2.89
N THR A 17 -5.79 -5.80 -4.09
CA THR A 17 -4.66 -6.69 -4.42
C THR A 17 -3.29 -6.02 -4.23
N ASN A 18 -3.26 -4.81 -3.64
CA ASN A 18 -2.05 -4.00 -3.51
C ASN A 18 -1.32 -3.82 -4.85
N SER A 19 -2.10 -3.59 -5.92
CA SER A 19 -1.55 -3.58 -7.26
C SER A 19 -0.60 -2.42 -7.49
N LYS A 20 0.49 -2.68 -8.20
CA LYS A 20 1.47 -1.69 -8.69
C LYS A 20 1.21 -1.35 -10.16
N PRO A 21 1.81 -0.27 -10.70
CA PRO A 21 1.77 -0.01 -12.13
C PRO A 21 2.18 -1.25 -12.93
N ASN A 22 1.55 -1.44 -14.09
CA ASN A 22 1.73 -2.59 -14.98
C ASN A 22 1.19 -3.95 -14.46
N GLN A 23 0.60 -3.99 -13.26
CA GLN A 23 -0.11 -5.18 -12.79
C GLN A 23 -1.53 -5.25 -13.35
N VAL A 24 -2.11 -6.45 -13.35
CA VAL A 24 -3.28 -6.76 -14.19
C VAL A 24 -4.42 -7.39 -13.42
N ILE A 25 -5.65 -7.06 -13.83
CA ILE A 25 -6.85 -7.85 -13.53
C ILE A 25 -7.16 -8.70 -14.76
N GLN A 26 -7.13 -10.01 -14.58
CA GLN A 26 -7.40 -11.00 -15.63
C GLN A 26 -8.89 -11.07 -15.98
N GLN A 27 -9.23 -11.39 -17.24
CA GLN A 27 -10.62 -11.61 -17.71
C GLN A 27 -11.45 -12.52 -16.78
N ARG A 28 -10.78 -13.51 -16.18
CA ARG A 28 -11.40 -14.45 -15.24
C ARG A 28 -12.05 -13.75 -14.05
N TRP A 29 -11.43 -12.69 -13.52
CA TRP A 29 -12.00 -11.94 -12.40
C TRP A 29 -13.29 -11.22 -12.81
N PHE A 30 -13.32 -10.60 -14.00
CA PHE A 30 -14.52 -9.96 -14.52
C PHE A 30 -15.68 -10.95 -14.67
N THR A 31 -15.40 -12.12 -15.24
CA THR A 31 -16.42 -13.14 -15.53
C THR A 31 -16.85 -13.95 -14.30
N GLN A 32 -15.99 -14.13 -13.30
CA GLN A 32 -16.26 -15.01 -12.15
C GLN A 32 -16.50 -14.26 -10.83
N VAL A 33 -16.02 -13.04 -10.68
CA VAL A 33 -16.13 -12.26 -9.45
C VAL A 33 -17.05 -11.07 -9.67
N LEU A 34 -16.73 -10.18 -10.60
CA LEU A 34 -17.53 -8.97 -10.84
C LEU A 34 -18.93 -9.35 -11.35
N ALA A 35 -19.04 -10.21 -12.37
CA ALA A 35 -20.32 -10.60 -12.95
C ALA A 35 -21.31 -11.22 -11.95
N ARG A 36 -20.82 -11.87 -10.88
CA ARG A 36 -21.69 -12.43 -9.82
C ARG A 36 -22.35 -11.37 -8.93
N LYS A 37 -21.79 -10.16 -8.90
CA LYS A 37 -22.33 -9.01 -8.15
C LYS A 37 -23.34 -8.21 -8.96
N LEU A 38 -23.42 -8.45 -10.26
CA LEU A 38 -24.17 -7.63 -11.22
C LEU A 38 -25.38 -8.39 -11.75
N ASN A 39 -26.52 -7.70 -11.80
CA ASN A 39 -27.69 -8.20 -12.54
C ASN A 39 -27.47 -8.07 -14.07
N PRO A 40 -28.30 -8.71 -14.92
CA PRO A 40 -28.09 -8.70 -16.36
C PRO A 40 -27.97 -7.31 -16.99
N LYS A 41 -28.73 -6.31 -16.51
CA LYS A 41 -28.65 -4.93 -17.03
C LYS A 41 -27.35 -4.24 -16.63
N GLU A 42 -26.84 -4.54 -15.44
CA GLU A 42 -25.59 -3.98 -14.94
C GLU A 42 -24.38 -4.62 -15.61
N GLN A 43 -24.48 -5.88 -16.03
CA GLN A 43 -23.44 -6.55 -16.81
C GLN A 43 -23.20 -5.86 -18.17
N GLU A 44 -24.25 -5.30 -18.79
CA GLU A 44 -24.12 -4.50 -20.02
C GLU A 44 -23.28 -3.23 -19.82
N LEU A 45 -23.18 -2.74 -18.58
CA LEU A 45 -22.41 -1.54 -18.22
C LEU A 45 -20.91 -1.81 -17.96
N VAL A 46 -20.48 -3.07 -17.92
CA VAL A 46 -19.07 -3.43 -17.61
C VAL A 46 -18.12 -2.91 -18.70
N ASN A 47 -18.43 -3.16 -19.97
CA ASN A 47 -17.58 -2.69 -21.07
C ASN A 47 -17.52 -1.16 -21.15
N PRO A 48 -18.65 -0.42 -21.05
CA PRO A 48 -18.62 1.03 -20.90
C PRO A 48 -17.78 1.51 -19.73
N ALA A 49 -17.90 0.90 -18.55
CA ALA A 49 -17.10 1.26 -17.38
C ALA A 49 -15.59 1.05 -17.61
N ILE A 50 -15.20 -0.05 -18.26
CA ILE A 50 -13.81 -0.30 -18.65
C ILE A 50 -13.32 0.78 -19.62
N GLN A 51 -14.14 1.15 -20.61
CA GLN A 51 -13.78 2.20 -21.57
C GLN A 51 -13.63 3.57 -20.89
N ASP A 52 -14.46 3.90 -19.91
CA ASP A 52 -14.28 5.13 -19.11
C ASP A 52 -12.91 5.13 -18.41
N LEU A 53 -12.52 4.03 -17.77
CA LEU A 53 -11.23 3.92 -17.10
C LEU A 53 -10.06 4.08 -18.07
N ILE A 54 -10.18 3.51 -19.27
CA ILE A 54 -9.17 3.64 -20.33
C ILE A 54 -9.10 5.07 -20.86
N ASN A 55 -10.24 5.70 -21.11
CA ASN A 55 -10.33 7.07 -21.60
C ASN A 55 -9.81 8.09 -20.58
N LEU A 56 -10.01 7.83 -19.29
CA LEU A 56 -9.44 8.62 -18.20
C LEU A 56 -7.93 8.37 -18.00
N GLY A 57 -7.35 7.40 -18.71
CA GLY A 57 -5.93 7.04 -18.58
C GLY A 57 -5.62 6.27 -17.31
N LEU A 58 -6.61 5.78 -16.55
CA LEU A 58 -6.41 5.05 -15.30
C LEU A 58 -6.00 3.60 -15.54
N ALA A 59 -6.42 3.02 -16.66
CA ALA A 59 -6.07 1.66 -17.05
C ALA A 59 -5.80 1.55 -18.56
N THR A 60 -5.14 0.48 -18.97
CA THR A 60 -5.02 0.08 -20.39
C THR A 60 -5.51 -1.35 -20.57
N SER A 61 -5.98 -1.69 -21.77
CA SER A 61 -6.31 -3.08 -22.10
C SER A 61 -5.16 -3.75 -22.85
N GLU A 62 -4.78 -4.95 -22.44
CA GLU A 62 -3.73 -5.73 -23.09
C GLU A 62 -4.12 -7.22 -23.20
N ASP A 63 -3.44 -7.95 -24.07
CA ASP A 63 -3.53 -9.40 -24.17
C ASP A 63 -2.23 -10.04 -23.66
N ARG A 64 -2.27 -10.56 -22.43
CA ARG A 64 -1.13 -11.21 -21.75
C ARG A 64 -1.51 -12.62 -21.33
N HIS A 65 -1.65 -13.50 -22.31
CA HIS A 65 -2.23 -14.84 -22.18
C HIS A 65 -3.75 -14.82 -21.96
N GLY A 66 -4.43 -13.92 -22.67
CA GLY A 66 -5.83 -13.59 -22.48
C GLY A 66 -6.01 -12.09 -22.23
N TRP A 67 -7.22 -11.61 -22.50
CA TRP A 67 -7.57 -10.22 -22.25
C TRP A 67 -7.41 -9.87 -20.76
N CYS A 68 -6.75 -8.74 -20.49
CA CYS A 68 -6.58 -8.23 -19.15
C CYS A 68 -6.64 -6.70 -19.14
N LEU A 69 -7.00 -6.16 -17.99
CA LEU A 69 -6.94 -4.73 -17.71
C LEU A 69 -5.67 -4.47 -16.90
N VAL A 70 -4.86 -3.51 -17.32
CA VAL A 70 -3.55 -3.19 -16.75
C VAL A 70 -3.64 -1.83 -16.05
N LEU A 71 -3.14 -1.76 -14.81
CA LEU A 71 -3.08 -0.52 -14.05
C LEU A 71 -1.99 0.39 -14.60
N THR A 72 -2.32 1.65 -14.87
CA THR A 72 -1.35 2.68 -15.26
C THR A 72 -0.74 3.37 -14.04
N GLU A 73 0.28 4.20 -14.26
CA GLU A 73 0.80 5.10 -13.22
C GLU A 73 -0.29 6.04 -12.69
N GLN A 74 -1.09 6.66 -13.59
CA GLN A 74 -2.17 7.56 -13.17
C GLN A 74 -3.25 6.83 -12.37
N GLY A 75 -3.62 5.61 -12.79
CA GLY A 75 -4.55 4.78 -12.03
C GLY A 75 -4.01 4.36 -10.67
N PHE A 76 -2.70 4.07 -10.59
CA PHE A 76 -2.02 3.81 -9.32
C PHE A 76 -2.01 5.03 -8.40
N ASP A 77 -1.85 6.22 -8.96
CA ASP A 77 -1.94 7.48 -8.21
C ASP A 77 -3.35 7.76 -7.67
N GLU A 78 -4.37 7.46 -8.47
CA GLU A 78 -5.78 7.63 -8.10
C GLU A 78 -6.19 6.69 -6.95
N ILE A 79 -5.75 5.43 -6.96
CA ILE A 79 -6.14 4.45 -5.91
C ILE A 79 -5.33 4.59 -4.62
N TYR A 80 -4.15 5.21 -4.67
CA TYR A 80 -3.32 5.50 -3.51
C TYR A 80 -2.97 7.00 -3.49
N PRO A 81 -3.92 7.88 -3.14
CA PRO A 81 -3.59 9.26 -2.83
C PRO A 81 -2.67 9.27 -1.61
N ILE A 82 -1.58 10.03 -1.67
CA ILE A 82 -0.59 10.06 -0.60
C ILE A 82 -0.20 11.49 -0.24
N ASP A 83 -0.29 11.82 1.04
CA ASP A 83 0.47 12.93 1.63
C ASP A 83 1.74 12.33 2.20
N GLU A 84 2.86 12.52 1.52
CA GLU A 84 4.14 11.93 1.91
C GLU A 84 4.56 12.36 3.32
N THR A 85 4.34 13.62 3.69
CA THR A 85 4.78 14.14 4.99
C THR A 85 3.96 13.53 6.12
N GLU A 86 2.63 13.53 5.99
CA GLU A 86 1.75 12.91 6.97
C GLU A 86 2.02 11.40 7.08
N THR A 87 2.23 10.73 5.95
CA THR A 87 2.47 9.28 5.89
C THR A 87 3.79 8.90 6.55
N VAL A 88 4.87 9.62 6.25
CA VAL A 88 6.18 9.42 6.89
C VAL A 88 6.06 9.59 8.41
N ASN A 89 5.35 10.61 8.88
CA ASN A 89 5.14 10.80 10.32
C ASN A 89 4.31 9.67 10.95
N LYS A 90 3.27 9.18 10.28
CA LYS A 90 2.47 8.04 10.74
C LYS A 90 3.30 6.76 10.85
N ILE A 91 4.12 6.46 9.84
CA ILE A 91 5.00 5.28 9.85
C ILE A 91 6.04 5.41 10.97
N ALA A 92 6.66 6.59 11.11
CA ALA A 92 7.62 6.87 12.18
C ALA A 92 6.99 6.65 13.57
N GLN A 93 5.76 7.15 13.77
CA GLN A 93 5.02 6.92 15.01
C GLN A 93 4.70 5.44 15.25
N LYS A 94 4.32 4.67 14.22
CA LYS A 94 4.10 3.22 14.34
C LYS A 94 5.36 2.49 14.82
N ILE A 95 6.54 2.88 14.31
CA ILE A 95 7.82 2.32 14.74
C ILE A 95 8.09 2.64 16.21
N LEU A 96 7.87 3.89 16.66
CA LEU A 96 8.04 4.26 18.06
C LEU A 96 7.04 3.55 18.98
N ASN A 97 5.78 3.45 18.56
CA ASN A 97 4.74 2.72 19.30
C ASN A 97 5.13 1.26 19.48
N ARG A 98 5.81 0.63 18.50
CA ARG A 98 6.30 -0.74 18.66
C ARG A 98 7.27 -0.90 19.82
N PHE A 99 8.17 0.07 20.02
CA PHE A 99 9.05 0.08 21.20
C PHE A 99 8.25 0.22 22.49
N ALA A 100 7.24 1.10 22.51
CA ALA A 100 6.37 1.29 23.68
C ALA A 100 5.54 0.03 24.01
N GLU A 101 4.91 -0.59 23.01
CA GLU A 101 4.12 -1.82 23.15
C GLU A 101 4.95 -3.00 23.68
N THR A 102 6.24 -3.03 23.35
CA THR A 102 7.17 -4.07 23.83
C THR A 102 7.85 -3.71 25.14
N ASN A 103 7.46 -2.60 25.79
CA ASN A 103 8.08 -2.07 27.00
C ASN A 103 9.60 -1.92 26.87
N SER A 104 10.03 -1.46 25.69
CA SER A 104 11.44 -1.38 25.35
C SER A 104 12.16 -0.31 26.17
N ARG A 105 13.36 -0.64 26.62
CA ARG A 105 14.27 0.30 27.29
C ARG A 105 15.27 0.85 26.29
N VAL A 106 16.01 1.87 26.71
CA VAL A 106 17.19 2.34 25.98
C VAL A 106 18.07 1.16 25.62
N ASN A 107 18.58 1.17 24.39
CA ASN A 107 19.42 0.13 23.80
C ASN A 107 18.69 -1.19 23.43
N HIS A 108 17.37 -1.30 23.64
CA HIS A 108 16.58 -2.39 23.07
C HIS A 108 16.46 -2.23 21.56
N ALA A 109 16.39 -3.37 20.86
CA ALA A 109 16.33 -3.41 19.40
C ALA A 109 15.00 -3.97 18.91
N VAL A 110 14.51 -3.41 17.80
CA VAL A 110 13.46 -4.00 16.96
C VAL A 110 14.14 -4.46 15.67
N ASP A 111 14.04 -5.75 15.39
CA ASP A 111 14.68 -6.36 14.23
C ASP A 111 13.96 -6.05 12.91
N PHE A 112 14.68 -6.25 11.80
CA PHE A 112 14.12 -6.11 10.46
C PHE A 112 12.97 -7.08 10.15
N LYS A 113 12.88 -8.22 10.85
CA LYS A 113 11.82 -9.20 10.62
C LYS A 113 10.47 -8.61 10.98
N TRP A 114 10.39 -7.86 12.08
CA TRP A 114 9.16 -7.16 12.42
C TRP A 114 8.76 -6.14 11.34
N ILE A 115 9.70 -5.42 10.74
CA ILE A 115 9.38 -4.53 9.62
C ILE A 115 8.77 -5.31 8.45
N ASN A 116 9.41 -6.39 8.03
CA ASN A 116 8.95 -7.17 6.88
C ASN A 116 7.64 -7.91 7.10
N PHE A 117 7.46 -8.51 8.27
CA PHE A 117 6.34 -9.40 8.54
C PHE A 117 5.16 -8.72 9.24
N ASN A 118 5.37 -7.54 9.82
CA ASN A 118 4.33 -6.81 10.52
C ASN A 118 4.10 -5.43 9.88
N LEU A 119 5.10 -4.55 9.85
CA LEU A 119 4.90 -3.18 9.38
C LEU A 119 4.49 -3.13 7.90
N LEU A 120 5.28 -3.73 7.00
CA LEU A 120 5.03 -3.70 5.56
C LEU A 120 3.74 -4.41 5.15
N LYS A 121 3.26 -5.36 5.95
CA LYS A 121 2.05 -6.13 5.66
C LYS A 121 0.79 -5.25 5.67
N ASP A 122 0.81 -4.20 6.49
CA ASP A 122 -0.34 -3.30 6.69
C ASP A 122 -0.26 -2.03 5.83
N LEU A 123 0.75 -1.92 4.96
CA LEU A 123 0.99 -0.74 4.12
C LEU A 123 0.64 -1.03 2.66
N ASN A 124 0.06 -0.03 1.98
CA ASN A 124 -0.08 -0.07 0.54
C ASN A 124 1.28 0.16 -0.15
N PRO A 125 1.41 -0.09 -1.47
CA PRO A 125 2.69 0.02 -2.16
C PRO A 125 3.37 1.40 -2.06
N LYS A 126 2.61 2.51 -2.00
CA LYS A 126 3.18 3.86 -1.86
C LYS A 126 3.66 4.13 -0.44
N GLU A 127 2.87 3.73 0.56
CA GLU A 127 3.27 3.85 1.97
C GLU A 127 4.50 3.00 2.27
N ALA A 128 4.56 1.78 1.73
CA ALA A 128 5.69 0.87 1.89
C ALA A 128 7.00 1.48 1.36
N ALA A 129 6.94 2.25 0.27
CA ALA A 129 8.11 2.93 -0.30
C ALA A 129 8.65 4.05 0.62
N LEU A 130 7.85 4.54 1.57
CA LEU A 130 8.24 5.62 2.50
C LEU A 130 8.78 5.10 3.84
N VAL A 131 8.84 3.78 4.05
CA VAL A 131 9.32 3.20 5.31
C VAL A 131 10.77 3.58 5.59
N ASP A 132 11.65 3.50 4.60
CA ASP A 132 13.05 3.88 4.75
C ASP A 132 13.20 5.37 5.08
N THR A 133 12.39 6.22 4.45
CA THR A 133 12.34 7.67 4.75
C THR A 133 11.90 7.93 6.19
N ALA A 134 10.90 7.20 6.68
CA ALA A 134 10.44 7.31 8.07
C ALA A 134 11.50 6.84 9.08
N ILE A 135 12.21 5.75 8.78
CA ILE A 135 13.34 5.27 9.61
C ILE A 135 14.44 6.33 9.62
N GLN A 136 14.83 6.84 8.45
CA GLN A 136 15.89 7.86 8.35
C GLN A 136 15.50 9.14 9.09
N LYS A 137 14.22 9.53 9.06
CA LYS A 137 13.71 10.64 9.87
C LYS A 137 13.92 10.39 11.37
N LEU A 138 13.53 9.22 11.88
CA LEU A 138 13.71 8.87 13.30
C LEU A 138 15.19 8.85 13.72
N VAL A 139 16.07 8.40 12.83
CA VAL A 139 17.53 8.43 13.05
C VAL A 139 18.03 9.87 13.09
N THR A 140 17.60 10.71 12.14
CA THR A 140 17.99 12.13 12.06
C THR A 140 17.50 12.92 13.27
N ASP A 141 16.28 12.62 13.73
CA ASP A 141 15.70 13.20 14.95
C ASP A 141 16.39 12.66 16.22
N GLY A 142 17.28 11.66 16.09
CA GLY A 142 18.03 11.05 17.18
C GLY A 142 17.17 10.21 18.12
N LEU A 143 16.02 9.73 17.66
CA LEU A 143 15.10 8.91 18.45
C LEU A 143 15.51 7.43 18.42
N ILE A 144 16.05 6.97 17.30
CA ILE A 144 16.61 5.62 17.15
C ILE A 144 18.00 5.68 16.53
N THR A 145 18.76 4.59 16.64
CA THR A 145 19.93 4.30 15.81
C THR A 145 19.69 3.03 15.00
N THR A 146 20.46 2.83 13.93
CA THR A 146 20.45 1.57 13.17
C THR A 146 21.75 0.83 13.42
N GLU A 147 21.66 -0.44 13.79
CA GLU A 147 22.82 -1.27 14.13
C GLU A 147 22.71 -2.67 13.51
N ASP A 148 23.84 -3.36 13.39
CA ASP A 148 23.88 -4.77 13.01
C ASP A 148 24.19 -5.63 14.25
N ARG A 149 23.11 -6.14 14.86
CA ARG A 149 23.14 -7.02 16.04
C ARG A 149 22.44 -8.32 15.66
N TYR A 150 23.09 -9.15 14.84
CA TYR A 150 22.51 -10.36 14.21
C TYR A 150 21.59 -10.08 13.01
N GLY A 151 21.89 -9.02 12.27
CA GLY A 151 21.08 -8.47 11.20
C GLY A 151 20.75 -7.00 11.46
N TRP A 152 20.30 -6.31 10.42
CA TRP A 152 19.87 -4.91 10.50
C TRP A 152 18.73 -4.77 11.54
N CYS A 153 18.90 -3.85 12.49
CA CYS A 153 17.92 -3.57 13.53
C CYS A 153 17.90 -2.08 13.88
N MET A 154 16.75 -1.63 14.38
CA MET A 154 16.56 -0.30 14.94
C MET A 154 16.73 -0.39 16.45
N VAL A 155 17.51 0.51 17.04
CA VAL A 155 17.82 0.53 18.47
C VAL A 155 17.29 1.82 19.09
N LEU A 156 16.57 1.70 20.21
CA LEU A 156 15.99 2.85 20.91
C LEU A 156 17.06 3.66 21.64
N THR A 157 17.11 4.96 21.40
CA THR A 157 18.01 5.89 22.13
C THR A 157 17.38 6.38 23.44
N GLN A 158 18.15 7.09 24.25
CA GLN A 158 17.61 7.80 25.42
C GLN A 158 16.54 8.81 25.01
N LYS A 159 16.80 9.64 23.99
CA LYS A 159 15.84 10.64 23.51
C LYS A 159 14.55 9.99 22.99
N GLY A 160 14.67 8.87 22.29
CA GLY A 160 13.52 8.09 21.83
C GLY A 160 12.72 7.53 23.00
N PHE A 161 13.39 6.99 24.01
CA PHE A 161 12.77 6.50 25.24
C PHE A 161 12.00 7.61 25.97
N ASP A 162 12.60 8.78 26.16
CA ASP A 162 11.97 9.95 26.80
C ASP A 162 10.81 10.53 25.97
N THR A 163 10.71 10.18 24.68
CA THR A 163 9.61 10.61 23.80
C THR A 163 8.39 9.71 23.93
N ILE A 164 8.59 8.42 24.27
CA ILE A 164 7.52 7.43 24.36
C ILE A 164 7.07 7.14 25.82
N TYR A 165 7.79 7.66 26.83
CA TYR A 165 7.49 7.55 28.26
C TYR A 165 7.74 8.88 28.98
#